data_AF-A0A538P7F4-F1
#
_entry.id   AF-A0A538P7F4-F1
#
_cell.length_a   1.000
_cell.length_b   1.000
_cell.length_c   1.000
_cell.angle_alpha   90.00
_cell.angle_beta   90.00
_cell.angle_gamma   90.00
#
_symmetry.space_group_name_H-M   'P 1'
#
loop_
_entity.id
_entity.type
_entity.pdbx_description
1 polymer ?
#
loop_
_entity_poly.entity_id
_entity_poly.type
_entity_poly.pdbx_seq_one_letter_code
_entity_poly.pdbx_strand_id
1 'polypeptide(L)'
;MTLRFPPLLDLQSRRQTAVRLVHSRPRAILVPGPCDLPHSVRLTLQKAQPKSNGKLSGMAPNLYAQWAALALVAPTLRETEEAAPSERLLQRIWHRQRLRRDQLRTLDGQKVRVLHPGFWNHEAGPDFRGAVLQFAGELPRSGDVEIDLHTAGWRGHGHDRNPAYQNVILHVVWEAESNASCALPTLALKPRLDASLSELSSSLGQEAGPPGLLAGQCSAPLRDLPENLLCQVLRQAALIRLQRKASEFAARARQVGWEQALWEGLFAALGYKQNVWPMRRLAELLPLLLARDPQKRGATFALQARLLGVSGLLPADLTRARPSADNYLRRLWDHWWREREEFADFILPRQLWRFNGLRPANHPQRRLALAAHWLAVGNWRDNLERWLTAKIPDPRLEHSLLAVLQADRDEFWSWHWTFRSARMAKPQPLLGAQRVTDLAVNVVLPWFWMRAVSGKNDALRQIAEYRYFAWPRSQDNAVLRLARLRLLGGSRAGSLRTAAMQQGVLQIVRDFCEHSNALCEHCRFPELVRSLAAARAPSAC
;
A
#
# COMPACT_ATOMS: atom_id res chain seq x y z
N MET A 1 -27.51 52.58 -41.16
CA MET A 1 -27.03 53.15 -42.45
C MET A 1 -25.65 52.56 -42.71
N THR A 2 -25.37 51.77 -43.76
CA THR A 2 -25.43 52.01 -45.23
C THR A 2 -24.44 53.09 -45.68
N LEU A 3 -23.53 52.90 -46.65
CA LEU A 3 -23.16 51.79 -47.57
C LEU A 3 -21.65 51.97 -47.96
N ARG A 4 -20.95 51.32 -48.93
CA ARG A 4 -21.27 50.50 -50.13
C ARG A 4 -20.07 49.59 -50.53
N PHE A 5 -20.33 48.64 -51.43
CA PHE A 5 -19.42 47.82 -52.27
C PHE A 5 -20.15 47.65 -53.66
N PRO A 6 -19.66 46.96 -54.72
CA PRO A 6 -18.33 46.44 -55.07
C PRO A 6 -17.85 47.11 -56.41
N PRO A 7 -17.35 46.43 -57.50
CA PRO A 7 -17.95 45.27 -58.20
C PRO A 7 -17.01 44.04 -58.45
N LEU A 8 -17.55 42.99 -59.08
CA LEU A 8 -16.90 41.73 -59.49
C LEU A 8 -17.22 41.41 -60.97
N LEU A 9 -16.27 40.81 -61.71
CA LEU A 9 -16.42 40.11 -63.01
C LEU A 9 -15.19 39.19 -63.27
N ASP A 10 -15.22 38.10 -64.06
CA ASP A 10 -16.22 37.02 -64.13
C ASP A 10 -15.68 35.69 -64.77
N LEU A 11 -16.39 34.58 -64.53
CA LEU A 11 -16.56 33.31 -65.30
C LEU A 11 -15.45 32.57 -66.12
N GLN A 12 -15.44 31.23 -65.94
CA GLN A 12 -15.20 30.13 -66.92
C GLN A 12 -13.78 29.80 -67.46
N SER A 13 -13.50 28.60 -68.03
CA SER A 13 -13.92 27.20 -67.71
C SER A 13 -13.11 26.16 -68.54
N ARG A 14 -13.15 24.86 -68.15
CA ARG A 14 -12.78 23.65 -68.95
C ARG A 14 -11.24 23.50 -69.25
N ARG A 15 -10.68 22.33 -69.59
CA ARG A 15 -11.24 20.96 -69.80
C ARG A 15 -10.22 19.85 -69.44
N GLN A 16 -10.72 18.61 -69.35
CA GLN A 16 -10.00 17.37 -69.08
C GLN A 16 -9.14 16.88 -70.27
N THR A 17 -8.12 16.05 -69.98
CA THR A 17 -7.82 14.81 -70.75
C THR A 17 -7.28 13.73 -69.81
N ALA A 18 -7.51 12.44 -70.12
CA ALA A 18 -6.92 11.29 -69.42
C ALA A 18 -6.65 10.14 -70.41
N VAL A 19 -5.68 9.26 -70.10
CA VAL A 19 -5.35 8.05 -70.90
C VAL A 19 -5.12 6.85 -69.96
N ARG A 20 -5.40 5.63 -70.43
CA ARG A 20 -5.57 4.41 -69.59
C ARG A 20 -5.28 3.12 -70.38
N LEU A 21 -4.51 2.18 -69.81
CA LEU A 21 -4.35 0.75 -70.15
C LEU A 21 -3.75 0.03 -68.91
N VAL A 22 -3.93 -1.26 -68.54
CA VAL A 22 -4.49 -2.51 -69.15
C VAL A 22 -3.45 -3.33 -69.97
N HIS A 23 -3.19 -4.64 -69.77
CA HIS A 23 -3.77 -5.63 -68.83
C HIS A 23 -2.82 -5.94 -67.62
N SER A 24 -2.30 -7.11 -67.17
CA SER A 24 -2.32 -8.56 -67.53
C SER A 24 -2.00 -9.45 -66.29
N ARG A 25 -1.85 -10.79 -66.45
CA ARG A 25 -1.36 -11.76 -65.42
C ARG A 25 -0.40 -12.79 -66.04
N PRO A 26 0.46 -13.46 -65.23
CA PRO A 26 0.46 -14.94 -65.23
C PRO A 26 0.50 -15.58 -63.81
N ARG A 27 0.85 -16.88 -63.70
CA ARG A 27 0.74 -17.78 -62.52
C ARG A 27 2.02 -17.87 -61.65
N ALA A 28 1.96 -18.58 -60.52
CA ALA A 28 2.99 -18.68 -59.49
C ALA A 28 3.61 -20.10 -59.33
N ILE A 29 4.84 -20.18 -58.79
CA ILE A 29 5.49 -21.40 -58.23
C ILE A 29 6.26 -21.03 -56.93
N LEU A 30 6.33 -22.01 -56.02
CA LEU A 30 6.67 -22.05 -54.59
C LEU A 30 8.17 -21.86 -54.13
N VAL A 31 8.33 -21.73 -52.79
CA VAL A 31 9.51 -22.01 -51.89
C VAL A 31 10.73 -21.05 -51.91
N PRO A 32 11.44 -20.79 -50.78
CA PRO A 32 11.02 -20.43 -49.40
C PRO A 32 11.57 -19.07 -48.90
N GLY A 33 11.15 -18.62 -47.70
CA GLY A 33 11.81 -17.56 -46.91
C GLY A 33 11.90 -17.94 -45.42
N PRO A 34 12.94 -17.54 -44.66
CA PRO A 34 13.29 -18.22 -43.38
C PRO A 34 12.81 -17.55 -42.08
N CYS A 35 12.58 -18.42 -41.09
CA CYS A 35 12.64 -18.22 -39.63
C CYS A 35 11.63 -17.28 -38.91
N ASP A 36 10.78 -17.90 -38.11
CA ASP A 36 9.86 -17.27 -37.16
C ASP A 36 10.53 -16.51 -36.00
N LEU A 37 9.85 -15.47 -35.50
CA LEU A 37 10.06 -14.90 -34.17
C LEU A 37 8.74 -15.02 -33.37
N PRO A 38 8.69 -15.81 -32.28
CA PRO A 38 7.43 -16.10 -31.61
C PRO A 38 6.89 -14.91 -30.78
N HIS A 39 5.72 -14.45 -31.19
CA HIS A 39 4.66 -13.77 -30.42
C HIS A 39 5.04 -12.87 -29.24
N SER A 40 4.77 -11.56 -29.40
CA SER A 40 4.61 -10.64 -28.27
C SER A 40 3.41 -11.04 -27.40
N VAL A 41 3.65 -11.46 -26.15
CA VAL A 41 2.59 -11.80 -25.19
C VAL A 41 1.84 -10.53 -24.73
N ARG A 42 0.74 -10.19 -25.42
CA ARG A 42 -0.16 -9.11 -25.01
C ARG A 42 -0.97 -9.53 -23.79
N LEU A 43 -0.77 -8.85 -22.65
CA LEU A 43 -1.48 -9.11 -21.39
C LEU A 43 -2.89 -8.49 -21.34
N THR A 44 -3.72 -8.84 -22.32
CA THR A 44 -5.17 -8.57 -22.35
C THR A 44 -5.94 -9.83 -21.96
N LEU A 45 -6.58 -9.83 -20.79
CA LEU A 45 -7.50 -10.89 -20.37
C LEU A 45 -8.95 -10.50 -20.65
N GLN A 46 -9.75 -11.51 -21.02
CA GLN A 46 -11.21 -11.38 -21.21
C GLN A 46 -11.94 -11.18 -19.86
N LYS A 47 -13.22 -10.80 -19.92
CA LYS A 47 -14.09 -10.66 -18.74
C LYS A 47 -14.11 -11.96 -17.91
N ALA A 48 -14.06 -11.80 -16.58
CA ALA A 48 -14.10 -12.93 -15.66
C ALA A 48 -15.45 -13.66 -15.67
N GLN A 49 -15.42 -15.00 -15.70
CA GLN A 49 -16.52 -15.86 -15.27
C GLN A 49 -16.24 -16.37 -13.85
N PRO A 50 -17.28 -16.50 -12.98
CA PRO A 50 -17.08 -16.95 -11.60
C PRO A 50 -17.23 -18.47 -11.44
N LYS A 51 -16.13 -19.16 -11.10
CA LYS A 51 -16.06 -20.25 -10.08
C LYS A 51 -14.70 -20.97 -10.09
N SER A 52 -14.04 -20.98 -8.92
CA SER A 52 -13.40 -22.15 -8.30
C SER A 52 -12.55 -21.68 -7.12
N ASN A 53 -12.54 -22.43 -6.01
CA ASN A 53 -11.64 -22.16 -4.89
C ASN A 53 -10.22 -22.59 -5.26
N GLY A 54 -9.45 -21.66 -5.83
CA GLY A 54 -8.07 -21.86 -6.21
C GLY A 54 -7.20 -22.19 -5.00
N LYS A 55 -6.99 -23.49 -4.71
CA LYS A 55 -5.93 -23.96 -3.82
C LYS A 55 -4.61 -23.37 -4.30
N LEU A 56 -4.03 -22.48 -3.50
CA LEU A 56 -2.64 -22.07 -3.67
C LEU A 56 -1.78 -23.33 -3.56
N SER A 57 -1.06 -23.68 -4.63
CA SER A 57 -0.17 -24.84 -4.60
C SER A 57 0.98 -24.55 -3.64
N GLY A 58 0.91 -25.15 -2.44
CA GLY A 58 1.87 -24.91 -1.38
C GLY A 58 3.24 -25.47 -1.75
N MET A 59 4.21 -24.60 -2.00
CA MET A 59 5.62 -25.00 -1.93
C MET A 59 5.89 -25.61 -0.56
N ALA A 60 6.62 -26.72 -0.50
CA ALA A 60 6.95 -27.38 0.76
C ALA A 60 7.56 -26.37 1.76
N PRO A 61 7.11 -26.36 3.03
CA PRO A 61 7.47 -25.32 3.97
C PRO A 61 8.97 -25.40 4.28
N ASN A 62 9.70 -24.33 3.95
CA ASN A 62 11.11 -24.19 4.32
C ASN A 62 11.29 -24.16 5.85
N LEU A 63 12.51 -24.39 6.33
CA LEU A 63 12.84 -24.46 7.75
C LEU A 63 12.24 -23.29 8.55
N TYR A 64 12.40 -22.06 8.06
CA TYR A 64 11.84 -20.87 8.73
C TYR A 64 10.30 -20.84 8.70
N ALA A 65 9.65 -21.33 7.64
CA ALA A 65 8.20 -21.44 7.58
C ALA A 65 7.66 -22.39 8.68
N GLN A 66 8.37 -23.48 8.92
CA GLN A 66 8.07 -24.42 10.01
C GLN A 66 8.27 -23.73 11.38
N TRP A 67 9.36 -22.97 11.55
CA TRP A 67 9.61 -22.19 12.77
C TRP A 67 8.54 -21.13 13.03
N ALA A 68 8.08 -20.41 12.00
CA ALA A 68 7.03 -19.41 12.11
C ALA A 68 5.66 -20.05 12.45
N ALA A 69 5.38 -21.25 11.92
CA ALA A 69 4.20 -22.02 12.35
C ALA A 69 4.30 -22.44 13.83
N LEU A 70 5.46 -22.92 14.29
CA LEU A 70 5.70 -23.25 15.70
C LEU A 70 5.63 -22.04 16.65
N ALA A 71 5.81 -20.82 16.14
CA ALA A 71 5.59 -19.57 16.87
C ALA A 71 4.10 -19.23 17.02
N LEU A 72 3.29 -19.51 16.00
CA LEU A 72 1.84 -19.36 16.03
C LEU A 72 1.16 -20.45 16.89
N VAL A 73 1.74 -21.64 16.99
CA VAL A 73 1.20 -22.74 17.84
C VAL A 73 1.30 -22.42 19.34
N ALA A 74 2.31 -21.67 19.79
CA ALA A 74 2.47 -21.34 21.20
C ALA A 74 1.26 -20.58 21.81
N PRO A 75 0.66 -19.57 21.14
CA PRO A 75 -0.60 -18.97 21.59
C PRO A 75 -1.86 -19.75 21.18
N THR A 76 -1.85 -20.67 20.20
CA THR A 76 -3.06 -21.42 19.81
C THR A 76 -3.29 -22.73 20.55
N LEU A 77 -2.37 -23.20 21.42
CA LEU A 77 -2.59 -24.35 22.31
C LEU A 77 -3.66 -24.13 23.42
N ARG A 78 -4.56 -23.15 23.21
CA ARG A 78 -5.87 -23.02 23.85
C ARG A 78 -6.95 -23.28 22.79
N GLU A 79 -7.00 -24.50 22.28
CA GLU A 79 -8.03 -24.89 21.31
C GLU A 79 -9.36 -25.21 22.01
N THR A 80 -10.38 -24.42 21.73
CA THR A 80 -11.81 -24.76 21.87
C THR A 80 -12.56 -24.26 20.63
N GLU A 81 -13.75 -24.83 20.39
CA GLU A 81 -14.51 -24.73 19.14
C GLU A 81 -14.72 -23.31 18.62
N GLU A 82 -14.16 -23.02 17.43
CA GLU A 82 -14.16 -21.73 16.70
C GLU A 82 -14.19 -20.46 17.60
N ALA A 83 -13.38 -20.49 18.66
CA ALA A 83 -13.42 -19.52 19.75
C ALA A 83 -13.31 -18.06 19.26
N ALA A 84 -14.04 -17.16 19.93
CA ALA A 84 -14.07 -15.75 19.57
C ALA A 84 -12.65 -15.15 19.53
N PRO A 85 -12.32 -14.35 18.50
CA PRO A 85 -11.00 -13.76 18.36
C PRO A 85 -10.70 -12.81 19.53
N SER A 86 -9.44 -12.60 19.89
CA SER A 86 -9.11 -11.56 20.86
C SER A 86 -9.51 -10.17 20.35
N GLU A 87 -9.91 -9.27 21.25
CA GLU A 87 -10.23 -7.87 20.94
C GLU A 87 -9.06 -7.19 20.24
N ARG A 88 -7.82 -7.48 20.67
CA ARG A 88 -6.58 -7.06 20.00
C ARG A 88 -6.45 -7.51 18.53
N LEU A 89 -7.15 -8.56 18.10
CA LEU A 89 -7.27 -8.94 16.68
C LEU A 89 -8.41 -8.16 15.99
N LEU A 90 -9.57 -7.98 16.64
CA LEU A 90 -10.66 -7.13 16.13
C LEU A 90 -10.19 -5.69 15.87
N GLN A 91 -9.50 -5.09 16.84
CA GLN A 91 -8.82 -3.80 16.75
C GLN A 91 -7.92 -3.69 15.52
N ARG A 92 -7.31 -4.79 15.08
CA ARG A 92 -6.39 -4.80 13.93
C ARG A 92 -7.08 -5.06 12.61
N ILE A 93 -8.13 -5.88 12.61
CA ILE A 93 -9.06 -6.00 11.49
C ILE A 93 -9.68 -4.61 11.21
N TRP A 94 -10.05 -3.88 12.27
CA TRP A 94 -10.53 -2.50 12.20
C TRP A 94 -9.43 -1.51 11.76
N HIS A 95 -8.29 -1.43 12.44
CA HIS A 95 -7.20 -0.49 12.10
C HIS A 95 -6.69 -0.66 10.68
N ARG A 96 -6.48 -1.92 10.24
CA ARG A 96 -6.05 -2.23 8.87
C ARG A 96 -7.21 -2.19 7.86
N GLN A 97 -8.44 -2.02 8.34
CA GLN A 97 -9.71 -2.02 7.58
C GLN A 97 -9.82 -3.22 6.62
N ARG A 98 -9.58 -4.42 7.16
CA ARG A 98 -9.66 -5.74 6.46
C ARG A 98 -11.10 -6.22 6.34
N LEU A 99 -11.94 -5.35 5.79
CA LEU A 99 -13.40 -5.43 5.80
C LEU A 99 -13.98 -5.18 4.41
N ARG A 100 -15.17 -5.71 4.16
CA ARG A 100 -16.03 -5.40 3.01
C ARG A 100 -16.68 -4.03 3.22
N ARG A 101 -15.88 -2.97 3.05
CA ARG A 101 -16.24 -1.59 3.45
C ARG A 101 -17.48 -1.04 2.75
N ASP A 102 -17.83 -1.60 1.60
CA ASP A 102 -19.04 -1.35 0.82
C ASP A 102 -20.33 -1.86 1.50
N GLN A 103 -20.19 -2.84 2.41
CA GLN A 103 -21.26 -3.64 3.04
C GLN A 103 -21.45 -3.34 4.53
N LEU A 104 -20.73 -2.34 5.07
CA LEU A 104 -20.83 -1.97 6.48
C LEU A 104 -22.19 -1.34 6.77
N ARG A 105 -22.89 -1.94 7.72
CA ARG A 105 -24.16 -1.48 8.28
C ARG A 105 -24.16 -1.75 9.78
N THR A 106 -24.75 -0.84 10.54
CA THR A 106 -25.07 -1.05 11.95
C THR A 106 -26.19 -2.08 12.13
N LEU A 107 -26.44 -2.52 13.36
CA LEU A 107 -27.47 -3.53 13.68
C LEU A 107 -28.91 -3.09 13.32
N ASP A 108 -29.19 -1.79 13.42
CA ASP A 108 -30.43 -1.14 12.94
C ASP A 108 -30.48 -0.97 11.39
N GLY A 109 -29.44 -1.39 10.69
CA GLY A 109 -29.34 -1.38 9.23
C GLY A 109 -28.80 -0.09 8.62
N GLN A 110 -28.53 0.98 9.38
CA GLN A 110 -27.99 2.24 8.85
C GLN A 110 -26.63 1.98 8.15
N LYS A 111 -26.42 2.55 6.96
CA LYS A 111 -25.15 2.33 6.21
C LYS A 111 -24.03 3.17 6.80
N VAL A 112 -22.88 2.55 7.06
CA VAL A 112 -21.67 3.22 7.58
C VAL A 112 -20.61 3.28 6.49
N ARG A 113 -19.97 4.45 6.32
CA ARG A 113 -18.73 4.64 5.56
C ARG A 113 -17.60 5.01 6.53
N VAL A 114 -16.57 4.19 6.63
CA VAL A 114 -15.37 4.53 7.42
C VAL A 114 -14.47 5.45 6.61
N LEU A 115 -14.50 6.74 6.95
CA LEU A 115 -13.68 7.79 6.35
C LEU A 115 -12.39 8.08 7.14
N HIS A 116 -12.22 7.45 8.30
CA HIS A 116 -10.97 7.10 8.97
C HIS A 116 -11.30 6.15 10.13
N PRO A 117 -10.58 5.03 10.37
CA PRO A 117 -10.86 4.10 11.47
C PRO A 117 -10.56 4.69 12.86
N GLY A 118 -9.92 5.86 12.90
CA GLY A 118 -9.35 6.45 14.11
C GLY A 118 -7.88 6.11 14.27
N PHE A 119 -7.25 6.77 15.23
CA PHE A 119 -5.88 6.46 15.63
C PHE A 119 -5.94 5.51 16.81
N TRP A 120 -5.34 4.32 16.66
CA TRP A 120 -5.31 3.31 17.69
C TRP A 120 -4.70 3.89 18.98
N ASN A 121 -5.48 3.83 20.05
CA ASN A 121 -5.10 4.18 21.40
C ASN A 121 -4.32 3.02 22.03
N HIS A 122 -3.33 3.33 22.86
CA HIS A 122 -2.57 2.35 23.66
C HIS A 122 -2.50 2.79 25.14
N GLU A 123 -3.33 3.77 25.51
CA GLU A 123 -3.51 4.37 26.84
C GLU A 123 -4.99 4.20 27.23
N ALA A 124 -5.38 4.58 28.46
CA ALA A 124 -6.77 4.45 28.92
C ALA A 124 -7.79 5.23 28.05
N GLY A 125 -9.07 4.90 28.16
CA GLY A 125 -10.12 5.44 27.28
C GLY A 125 -10.18 4.71 25.93
N PRO A 126 -11.01 5.20 24.98
CA PRO A 126 -11.48 4.37 23.88
C PRO A 126 -10.41 3.93 22.89
N ASP A 127 -10.66 2.77 22.30
CA ASP A 127 -9.74 1.95 21.52
C ASP A 127 -9.19 2.67 20.26
N PHE A 128 -10.03 3.46 19.59
CA PHE A 128 -9.63 4.30 18.45
C PHE A 128 -10.12 5.72 18.61
N ARG A 129 -9.20 6.67 18.80
CA ARG A 129 -9.54 8.09 18.95
C ARG A 129 -9.52 8.85 17.63
N GLY A 130 -10.49 9.72 17.41
CA GLY A 130 -10.59 10.54 16.19
C GLY A 130 -10.76 9.72 14.90
N ALA A 131 -11.65 8.73 14.95
CA ALA A 131 -12.27 8.18 13.76
C ALA A 131 -13.10 9.25 13.06
N VAL A 132 -13.31 9.05 11.75
CA VAL A 132 -14.24 9.86 10.96
C VAL A 132 -15.17 8.91 10.24
N LEU A 133 -16.46 9.04 10.53
CA LEU A 133 -17.49 8.15 10.02
C LEU A 133 -18.56 8.99 9.31
N GLN A 134 -19.10 8.46 8.22
CA GLN A 134 -20.29 8.99 7.59
C GLN A 134 -21.39 7.93 7.66
N PHE A 135 -22.47 8.26 8.33
CA PHE A 135 -23.67 7.45 8.44
C PHE A 135 -24.67 7.83 7.31
N ALA A 136 -25.70 7.01 7.09
CA ALA A 136 -26.60 7.19 5.95
C ALA A 136 -27.43 8.49 6.07
N GLY A 137 -27.25 9.41 5.13
CA GLY A 137 -27.91 10.72 5.11
C GLY A 137 -27.19 11.82 5.90
N GLU A 138 -26.09 11.50 6.58
CA GLU A 138 -25.35 12.44 7.44
C GLU A 138 -24.08 13.00 6.77
N LEU A 139 -23.62 14.14 7.28
CA LEU A 139 -22.27 14.65 7.01
C LEU A 139 -21.21 13.79 7.75
N PRO A 140 -19.97 13.72 7.26
CA PRO A 140 -18.86 13.09 7.98
C PRO A 140 -18.65 13.70 9.38
N ARG A 141 -18.78 12.88 10.43
CA ARG A 141 -18.59 13.28 11.83
C ARG A 141 -17.34 12.63 12.43
N SER A 142 -16.65 13.37 13.29
CA SER A 142 -15.48 12.89 14.02
C SER A 142 -15.88 12.42 15.42
N GLY A 143 -15.22 11.38 15.91
CA GLY A 143 -15.42 10.84 17.27
C GLY A 143 -14.60 9.58 17.47
N ASP A 144 -14.83 8.87 18.55
CA ASP A 144 -14.04 7.70 18.93
C ASP A 144 -14.79 6.39 18.60
N VAL A 145 -14.08 5.25 18.60
CA VAL A 145 -14.63 3.92 18.32
C VAL A 145 -14.12 2.92 19.34
N GLU A 146 -15.04 2.14 19.91
CA GLU A 146 -14.77 1.09 20.90
C GLU A 146 -15.02 -0.30 20.34
N ILE A 147 -14.22 -1.30 20.75
CA ILE A 147 -14.18 -2.63 20.12
C ILE A 147 -14.22 -3.78 21.14
N ASP A 148 -15.42 -4.19 21.52
CA ASP A 148 -15.67 -5.36 22.38
C ASP A 148 -15.81 -6.66 21.55
N LEU A 149 -15.84 -7.81 22.23
CA LEU A 149 -16.35 -9.06 21.64
C LEU A 149 -17.86 -9.03 21.38
N HIS A 150 -18.63 -8.52 22.34
CA HIS A 150 -20.08 -8.65 22.41
C HIS A 150 -20.76 -7.34 22.79
N THR A 151 -22.04 -7.21 22.42
CA THR A 151 -22.89 -6.04 22.70
C THR A 151 -22.99 -5.66 24.18
N ALA A 152 -22.76 -6.60 25.10
CA ALA A 152 -22.76 -6.37 26.54
C ALA A 152 -21.50 -5.64 27.08
N GLY A 153 -20.36 -5.71 26.38
CA GLY A 153 -19.07 -5.20 26.87
C GLY A 153 -19.13 -3.72 27.28
N TRP A 154 -19.73 -2.88 26.43
CA TRP A 154 -19.99 -1.46 26.68
C TRP A 154 -20.53 -1.12 28.08
N ARG A 155 -21.46 -1.94 28.62
CA ARG A 155 -21.97 -1.76 30.00
C ARG A 155 -21.18 -2.59 31.02
N GLY A 156 -20.69 -3.78 30.65
CA GLY A 156 -19.89 -4.64 31.52
C GLY A 156 -18.56 -3.99 31.96
N HIS A 157 -17.95 -3.21 31.07
CA HIS A 157 -16.74 -2.42 31.32
C HIS A 157 -17.04 -0.99 31.85
N GLY A 158 -18.32 -0.63 32.02
CA GLY A 158 -18.75 0.67 32.52
C GLY A 158 -18.47 1.87 31.59
N HIS A 159 -18.30 1.63 30.28
CA HIS A 159 -18.06 2.70 29.30
C HIS A 159 -19.25 3.66 29.20
N ASP A 160 -20.47 3.17 29.47
CA ASP A 160 -21.70 3.97 29.59
C ASP A 160 -21.65 5.05 30.69
N ARG A 161 -20.76 4.90 31.68
CA ARG A 161 -20.63 5.81 32.84
C ARG A 161 -19.29 6.56 32.90
N ASN A 162 -18.37 6.26 31.99
CA ASN A 162 -17.00 6.77 32.03
C ASN A 162 -16.83 7.95 31.05
N PRO A 163 -16.59 9.20 31.51
CA PRO A 163 -16.46 10.36 30.64
C PRO A 163 -15.37 10.26 29.57
N ALA A 164 -14.36 9.39 29.74
CA ALA A 164 -13.36 9.15 28.70
C ALA A 164 -13.96 8.56 27.40
N TYR A 165 -15.13 7.94 27.48
CA TYR A 165 -15.84 7.26 26.38
C TYR A 165 -17.00 8.09 25.81
N GLN A 166 -17.28 9.29 26.34
CA GLN A 166 -18.41 10.14 25.92
C GLN A 166 -18.37 10.55 24.42
N ASN A 167 -17.19 10.46 23.79
CA ASN A 167 -16.98 10.81 22.39
C ASN A 167 -17.15 9.62 21.42
N VAL A 168 -17.46 8.40 21.91
CA VAL A 168 -17.59 7.21 21.06
C VAL A 168 -18.82 7.33 20.18
N ILE A 169 -18.63 7.34 18.86
CA ILE A 169 -19.69 7.53 17.85
C ILE A 169 -20.09 6.24 17.12
N LEU A 170 -19.35 5.15 17.34
CA LEU A 170 -19.63 3.81 16.83
C LEU A 170 -19.04 2.79 17.81
N HIS A 171 -19.85 1.81 18.19
CA HIS A 171 -19.42 0.61 18.88
C HIS A 171 -19.22 -0.52 17.85
N VAL A 172 -18.16 -1.31 17.97
CA VAL A 172 -17.82 -2.37 17.02
C VAL A 172 -17.68 -3.68 17.79
N VAL A 173 -18.40 -4.72 17.38
CA VAL A 173 -18.40 -6.02 18.06
C VAL A 173 -17.95 -7.13 17.12
N TRP A 174 -17.44 -8.24 17.66
CA TRP A 174 -17.28 -9.45 16.86
C TRP A 174 -18.64 -9.94 16.38
N GLU A 175 -19.54 -10.17 17.33
CA GLU A 175 -20.86 -10.75 17.15
C GLU A 175 -21.87 -10.07 18.07
N ALA A 176 -23.09 -9.87 17.58
CA ALA A 176 -24.17 -9.21 18.30
C ALA A 176 -25.30 -10.19 18.59
N GLU A 177 -25.88 -10.08 19.78
CA GLU A 177 -27.07 -10.85 20.15
C GLU A 177 -28.30 -10.35 19.38
N SER A 178 -29.18 -11.27 18.98
CA SER A 178 -30.32 -10.97 18.07
C SER A 178 -31.28 -9.89 18.58
N ASN A 179 -31.33 -9.64 19.89
CA ASN A 179 -32.22 -8.69 20.56
C ASN A 179 -31.45 -7.56 21.28
N ALA A 180 -30.18 -7.30 20.91
CA ALA A 180 -29.33 -6.34 21.62
C ALA A 180 -29.83 -4.87 21.51
N SER A 181 -30.31 -4.31 22.62
CA SER A 181 -30.64 -2.89 22.75
C SER A 181 -29.37 -2.05 22.93
N CYS A 182 -28.74 -1.68 21.80
CA CYS A 182 -27.52 -0.88 21.79
C CYS A 182 -27.80 0.61 22.06
N ALA A 183 -27.06 1.20 22.99
CA ALA A 183 -27.15 2.64 23.32
C ALA A 183 -26.38 3.55 22.33
N LEU A 184 -25.58 2.95 21.45
CA LEU A 184 -24.80 3.61 20.40
C LEU A 184 -24.97 2.84 19.08
N PRO A 185 -24.73 3.49 17.91
CA PRO A 185 -24.66 2.80 16.64
C PRO A 185 -23.64 1.66 16.72
N THR A 186 -24.07 0.40 16.57
CA THR A 186 -23.22 -0.78 16.77
C THR A 186 -23.04 -1.56 15.46
N LEU A 187 -21.82 -2.01 15.15
CA LEU A 187 -21.43 -2.73 13.93
C LEU A 187 -20.81 -4.10 14.26
N ALA A 188 -21.40 -5.19 13.77
CA ALA A 188 -20.83 -6.54 13.89
C ALA A 188 -19.82 -6.85 12.76
N LEU A 189 -18.61 -7.32 13.12
CA LEU A 189 -17.52 -7.58 12.17
C LEU A 189 -17.55 -8.98 11.54
N LYS A 190 -18.01 -10.02 12.25
CA LYS A 190 -18.01 -11.43 11.79
C LYS A 190 -18.55 -11.61 10.35
N PRO A 191 -19.70 -11.04 9.94
CA PRO A 191 -20.21 -11.15 8.57
C PRO A 191 -19.61 -10.13 7.56
N ARG A 192 -18.60 -9.35 7.94
CA ARG A 192 -18.04 -8.23 7.16
C ARG A 192 -16.55 -8.35 6.83
N LEU A 193 -15.90 -9.47 7.18
CA LEU A 193 -14.47 -9.72 6.92
C LEU A 193 -14.14 -9.86 5.42
N ASP A 194 -12.93 -9.45 5.03
CA ASP A 194 -12.42 -9.57 3.65
C ASP A 194 -11.69 -10.89 3.33
N ALA A 195 -11.47 -11.71 4.36
CA ALA A 195 -10.73 -12.97 4.38
C ALA A 195 -11.25 -13.83 5.55
N SER A 196 -10.85 -15.09 5.66
CA SER A 196 -11.24 -15.92 6.81
C SER A 196 -10.59 -15.44 8.12
N LEU A 197 -11.16 -15.78 9.28
CA LEU A 197 -10.56 -15.39 10.56
C LEU A 197 -9.14 -15.97 10.72
N SER A 198 -8.90 -17.20 10.27
CA SER A 198 -7.56 -17.82 10.27
C SER A 198 -6.57 -17.08 9.34
N GLU A 199 -6.99 -16.71 8.12
CA GLU A 199 -6.19 -15.88 7.22
C GLU A 199 -5.87 -14.50 7.85
N LEU A 200 -6.80 -13.93 8.61
CA LEU A 200 -6.63 -12.67 9.32
C LEU A 200 -5.70 -12.81 10.53
N SER A 201 -5.88 -13.82 11.39
CA SER A 201 -4.98 -14.12 12.52
C SER A 201 -3.54 -14.28 12.07
N SER A 202 -3.28 -14.96 10.95
CA SER A 202 -1.94 -15.11 10.38
C SER A 202 -1.42 -13.83 9.71
N SER A 203 -2.20 -13.23 8.81
CA SER A 203 -1.81 -11.98 8.12
C SER A 203 -1.74 -10.77 9.06
N LEU A 204 -2.34 -10.84 10.23
CA LEU A 204 -2.32 -9.88 11.34
C LEU A 204 -1.82 -10.53 12.66
N GLY A 205 -0.83 -11.43 12.63
CA GLY A 205 -0.17 -11.95 13.86
C GLY A 205 0.37 -10.82 14.75
N GLN A 206 0.44 -11.02 16.07
CA GLN A 206 0.48 -9.95 17.10
C GLN A 206 1.48 -8.82 16.79
N GLU A 207 1.06 -7.56 16.95
CA GLU A 207 1.95 -6.38 16.87
C GLU A 207 2.17 -5.85 18.29
N ALA A 208 3.42 -5.88 18.74
CA ALA A 208 3.92 -5.24 19.95
C ALA A 208 5.27 -4.57 19.60
N GLY A 209 5.61 -3.45 20.26
CA GLY A 209 6.91 -2.81 20.03
C GLY A 209 8.05 -3.74 20.50
N PRO A 210 9.22 -3.76 19.83
CA PRO A 210 10.38 -4.52 20.32
C PRO A 210 10.71 -4.05 21.75
N PRO A 211 10.73 -4.93 22.76
CA PRO A 211 10.84 -4.50 24.15
C PRO A 211 12.15 -3.79 24.50
N GLY A 212 12.14 -2.98 25.56
CA GLY A 212 13.23 -2.08 25.94
C GLY A 212 14.57 -2.71 26.35
N LEU A 213 14.67 -4.04 26.44
CA LEU A 213 15.95 -4.73 26.66
C LEU A 213 16.71 -4.86 25.33
N LEU A 214 17.84 -4.16 25.23
CA LEU A 214 18.58 -3.88 23.99
C LEU A 214 18.99 -5.11 23.19
N ALA A 215 19.18 -6.26 23.83
CA ALA A 215 19.43 -7.55 23.20
C ALA A 215 18.45 -8.60 23.75
N GLY A 216 17.91 -9.46 22.90
CA GLY A 216 17.08 -10.60 23.30
C GLY A 216 17.90 -11.89 23.44
N GLN A 217 17.33 -12.91 24.08
CA GLN A 217 18.02 -14.20 24.33
C GLN A 217 18.55 -14.88 23.06
N CYS A 218 17.94 -14.63 21.89
CA CYS A 218 18.40 -15.14 20.60
C CYS A 218 19.72 -14.53 20.09
N SER A 219 20.21 -13.44 20.69
CA SER A 219 21.39 -12.69 20.22
C SER A 219 22.75 -13.32 20.57
N ALA A 220 22.77 -14.38 21.38
CA ALA A 220 23.90 -15.30 21.47
C ALA A 220 23.76 -16.41 20.41
N PRO A 221 22.70 -17.24 20.38
CA PRO A 221 22.54 -18.26 19.33
C PRO A 221 22.68 -17.77 17.88
N LEU A 222 22.17 -16.57 17.53
CA LEU A 222 22.33 -15.97 16.19
C LEU A 222 23.76 -15.46 15.89
N ARG A 223 24.57 -15.26 16.92
CA ARG A 223 26.00 -14.91 16.84
C ARG A 223 26.86 -16.16 16.73
N ASP A 224 26.46 -17.23 17.42
CA ASP A 224 27.15 -18.52 17.41
C ASP A 224 26.89 -19.28 16.10
N LEU A 225 25.77 -19.01 15.40
CA LEU A 225 25.54 -19.49 14.05
C LEU A 225 26.65 -19.04 13.06
N PRO A 226 27.15 -19.96 12.22
CA PRO A 226 27.88 -19.63 10.99
C PRO A 226 27.15 -18.63 10.08
N GLU A 227 27.89 -17.69 9.49
CA GLU A 227 27.35 -16.60 8.65
C GLU A 227 26.49 -17.11 7.48
N ASN A 228 26.84 -18.27 6.88
CA ASN A 228 26.04 -18.88 5.81
C ASN A 228 24.67 -19.39 6.31
N LEU A 229 24.60 -19.99 7.50
CA LEU A 229 23.33 -20.42 8.11
C LEU A 229 22.49 -19.22 8.54
N LEU A 230 23.10 -18.18 9.12
CA LEU A 230 22.43 -16.91 9.42
C LEU A 230 21.85 -16.28 8.15
N CYS A 231 22.60 -16.27 7.05
CA CYS A 231 22.13 -15.79 5.75
C CYS A 231 20.97 -16.64 5.20
N GLN A 232 20.97 -17.96 5.38
CA GLN A 232 19.86 -18.84 4.98
C GLN A 232 18.59 -18.56 5.78
N VAL A 233 18.69 -18.46 7.12
CA VAL A 233 17.56 -18.12 8.00
C VAL A 233 16.97 -16.75 7.62
N LEU A 234 17.82 -15.73 7.46
CA LEU A 234 17.38 -14.39 7.03
C LEU A 234 16.75 -14.38 5.64
N ARG A 235 17.26 -15.17 4.68
CA ARG A 235 16.69 -15.30 3.33
C ARG A 235 15.31 -15.96 3.36
N GLN A 236 15.14 -17.03 4.15
CA GLN A 236 13.84 -17.71 4.28
C GLN A 236 12.81 -16.83 5.00
N ALA A 237 13.20 -16.14 6.08
CA ALA A 237 12.34 -15.15 6.74
C ALA A 237 11.93 -14.02 5.79
N ALA A 238 12.85 -13.52 4.96
CA ALA A 238 12.54 -12.53 3.94
C ALA A 238 11.56 -13.05 2.87
N LEU A 239 11.61 -14.34 2.51
CA LEU A 239 10.63 -14.97 1.61
C LEU A 239 9.23 -14.98 2.22
N ILE A 240 9.08 -15.39 3.49
CA ILE A 240 7.78 -15.37 4.19
C ILE A 240 7.20 -13.95 4.24
N ARG A 241 8.06 -12.94 4.46
CA ARG A 241 7.64 -11.54 4.46
C ARG A 241 7.26 -11.00 3.08
N LEU A 242 7.96 -11.43 2.01
CA LEU A 242 7.53 -11.18 0.63
C LEU A 242 6.14 -11.80 0.40
N GLN A 243 5.96 -13.09 0.72
CA GLN A 243 4.72 -13.83 0.52
C GLN A 243 3.52 -13.21 1.26
N ARG A 244 3.67 -12.80 2.52
CA ARG A 244 2.57 -12.11 3.25
C ARG A 244 2.21 -10.75 2.63
N LYS A 245 3.21 -9.93 2.29
CA LYS A 245 2.96 -8.65 1.60
C LYS A 245 2.28 -8.87 0.24
N ALA A 246 2.67 -9.94 -0.43
CA ALA A 246 2.13 -10.33 -1.72
C ALA A 246 0.67 -10.85 -1.58
N SER A 247 0.31 -11.53 -0.48
CA SER A 247 -1.07 -11.95 -0.22
C SER A 247 -2.01 -10.82 0.22
N GLU A 248 -1.50 -9.77 0.88
CA GLU A 248 -2.24 -8.50 1.07
C GLU A 248 -2.71 -7.92 -0.29
N PHE A 249 -1.85 -7.95 -1.32
CA PHE A 249 -2.22 -7.53 -2.68
C PHE A 249 -3.22 -8.47 -3.35
N ALA A 250 -3.10 -9.80 -3.21
CA ALA A 250 -4.13 -10.72 -3.72
C ALA A 250 -5.50 -10.47 -3.09
N ALA A 251 -5.57 -10.31 -1.76
CA ALA A 251 -6.83 -10.09 -1.04
C ALA A 251 -7.55 -8.83 -1.54
N ARG A 252 -6.81 -7.74 -1.77
CA ARG A 252 -7.38 -6.49 -2.33
C ARG A 252 -7.67 -6.59 -3.84
N ALA A 253 -6.80 -7.22 -4.62
CA ALA A 253 -7.01 -7.39 -6.07
C ALA A 253 -8.26 -8.22 -6.41
N ARG A 254 -8.70 -9.13 -5.52
CA ARG A 254 -10.00 -9.83 -5.65
C ARG A 254 -11.22 -8.88 -5.58
N GLN A 255 -11.08 -7.71 -4.95
CA GLN A 255 -12.17 -6.75 -4.74
C GLN A 255 -12.20 -5.65 -5.80
N VAL A 256 -11.01 -5.15 -6.20
CA VAL A 256 -10.88 -3.94 -7.05
C VAL A 256 -9.99 -4.13 -8.28
N GLY A 257 -9.49 -5.35 -8.51
CA GLY A 257 -8.55 -5.63 -9.59
C GLY A 257 -7.09 -5.27 -9.26
N TRP A 258 -6.16 -5.83 -10.04
CA TRP A 258 -4.72 -5.72 -9.78
C TRP A 258 -4.20 -4.29 -9.82
N GLU A 259 -4.65 -3.48 -10.76
CA GLU A 259 -4.09 -2.13 -10.99
C GLU A 259 -4.49 -1.14 -9.90
N GLN A 260 -5.77 -1.16 -9.50
CA GLN A 260 -6.26 -0.38 -8.36
C GLN A 260 -5.58 -0.79 -7.05
N ALA A 261 -5.35 -2.10 -6.83
CA ALA A 261 -4.58 -2.59 -5.69
C ALA A 261 -3.12 -2.10 -5.71
N LEU A 262 -2.50 -1.91 -6.88
CA LEU A 262 -1.16 -1.31 -6.98
C LEU A 262 -1.18 0.16 -6.57
N TRP A 263 -2.12 0.96 -7.08
CA TRP A 263 -2.25 2.38 -6.73
C TRP A 263 -2.47 2.58 -5.23
N GLU A 264 -3.33 1.77 -4.61
CA GLU A 264 -3.55 1.79 -3.16
C GLU A 264 -2.31 1.41 -2.34
N GLY A 265 -1.48 0.50 -2.85
CA GLY A 265 -0.17 0.19 -2.26
C GLY A 265 0.83 1.34 -2.38
N LEU A 266 0.93 1.93 -3.59
CA LEU A 266 1.84 3.03 -3.90
C LEU A 266 1.53 4.27 -3.04
N PHE A 267 0.27 4.69 -3.00
CA PHE A 267 -0.17 5.81 -2.16
C PHE A 267 0.05 5.53 -0.67
N ALA A 268 -0.34 4.33 -0.18
CA ALA A 268 -0.11 3.94 1.22
C ALA A 268 1.38 4.07 1.63
N ALA A 269 2.31 3.65 0.75
CA ALA A 269 3.75 3.75 0.98
C ALA A 269 4.32 5.18 0.84
N LEU A 270 3.63 6.08 0.12
CA LEU A 270 3.88 7.53 0.15
C LEU A 270 3.35 8.20 1.44
N GLY A 271 2.53 7.51 2.24
CA GLY A 271 2.01 7.97 3.54
C GLY A 271 2.94 7.78 4.75
N TYR A 272 4.10 7.13 4.57
CA TYR A 272 5.09 6.85 5.64
C TYR A 272 4.47 6.07 6.82
N LYS A 273 4.75 6.40 8.09
CA LYS A 273 4.08 5.81 9.26
C LYS A 273 2.73 6.47 9.55
N GLN A 274 2.62 7.78 9.32
CA GLN A 274 1.57 8.61 9.92
C GLN A 274 0.35 8.84 9.03
N ASN A 275 0.51 8.79 7.71
CA ASN A 275 -0.51 9.17 6.72
C ASN A 275 -0.82 8.01 5.74
N VAL A 276 -0.54 6.76 6.13
CA VAL A 276 -0.84 5.55 5.34
C VAL A 276 -2.30 5.53 4.93
N TRP A 277 -3.20 5.76 5.89
CA TRP A 277 -4.64 5.67 5.69
C TRP A 277 -5.18 6.76 4.76
N PRO A 278 -5.00 8.08 5.01
CA PRO A 278 -5.57 9.10 4.14
C PRO A 278 -4.98 9.09 2.72
N MET A 279 -3.69 8.71 2.56
CA MET A 279 -3.14 8.46 1.22
C MET A 279 -3.82 7.27 0.53
N ARG A 280 -3.97 6.13 1.22
CA ARG A 280 -4.69 4.97 0.66
C ARG A 280 -6.13 5.34 0.28
N ARG A 281 -6.81 6.15 1.10
CA ARG A 281 -8.20 6.56 0.84
C ARG A 281 -8.34 7.39 -0.44
N LEU A 282 -7.38 8.25 -0.75
CA LEU A 282 -7.34 8.95 -2.04
C LEU A 282 -7.13 7.99 -3.21
N ALA A 283 -6.28 6.96 -3.04
CA ALA A 283 -6.13 5.92 -4.05
C ALA A 283 -7.43 5.14 -4.27
N GLU A 284 -8.14 4.76 -3.20
CA GLU A 284 -9.46 4.11 -3.27
C GLU A 284 -10.52 4.94 -4.03
N LEU A 285 -10.32 6.26 -4.17
CA LEU A 285 -11.19 7.16 -4.93
C LEU A 285 -10.75 7.35 -6.40
N LEU A 286 -9.55 6.90 -6.81
CA LEU A 286 -9.01 7.15 -8.15
C LEU A 286 -9.95 6.77 -9.32
N PRO A 287 -10.74 5.68 -9.28
CA PRO A 287 -11.69 5.39 -10.36
C PRO A 287 -12.72 6.51 -10.59
N LEU A 288 -13.06 7.28 -9.55
CA LEU A 288 -13.88 8.50 -9.65
C LEU A 288 -13.01 9.70 -10.06
N LEU A 289 -11.87 9.91 -9.39
CA LEU A 289 -11.00 11.08 -9.64
C LEU A 289 -10.38 11.10 -11.04
N LEU A 290 -10.30 9.96 -11.74
CA LEU A 290 -9.76 9.83 -13.10
C LEU A 290 -10.85 9.79 -14.18
N ALA A 291 -12.13 9.64 -13.82
CA ALA A 291 -13.23 9.60 -14.78
C ALA A 291 -13.36 10.91 -15.61
N ARG A 292 -12.82 12.02 -15.07
CA ARG A 292 -12.78 13.36 -15.67
C ARG A 292 -11.53 13.66 -16.53
N ASP A 293 -10.62 12.72 -16.77
CA ASP A 293 -9.32 13.00 -17.44
C ASP A 293 -9.19 12.49 -18.90
N PRO A 294 -9.72 13.22 -19.90
CA PRO A 294 -9.45 12.95 -21.30
C PRO A 294 -8.07 13.51 -21.71
N GLN A 295 -7.04 12.66 -21.62
CA GLN A 295 -5.74 12.69 -22.34
C GLN A 295 -5.37 14.04 -23.03
N LYS A 296 -5.01 15.08 -22.26
CA LYS A 296 -4.63 16.41 -22.79
C LYS A 296 -3.45 17.04 -22.06
N ARG A 297 -2.81 18.02 -22.71
CA ARG A 297 -1.78 18.89 -22.09
C ARG A 297 -2.33 19.51 -20.80
N GLY A 298 -1.55 19.44 -19.72
CA GLY A 298 -1.91 20.01 -18.41
C GLY A 298 -2.51 19.01 -17.40
N ALA A 299 -2.74 17.75 -17.78
CA ALA A 299 -3.31 16.71 -16.91
C ALA A 299 -2.66 16.65 -15.51
N THR A 300 -1.34 16.68 -15.41
CA THR A 300 -0.62 16.69 -14.11
C THR A 300 -1.07 17.83 -13.18
N PHE A 301 -1.30 19.04 -13.71
CA PHE A 301 -1.72 20.18 -12.88
C PHE A 301 -3.18 20.04 -12.44
N ALA A 302 -4.06 19.54 -13.31
CA ALA A 302 -5.45 19.23 -12.95
C ALA A 302 -5.52 18.14 -11.88
N LEU A 303 -4.74 17.06 -12.02
CA LEU A 303 -4.60 15.99 -11.03
C LEU A 303 -4.00 16.50 -9.71
N GLN A 304 -3.07 17.46 -9.74
CA GLN A 304 -2.58 18.13 -8.53
C GLN A 304 -3.70 18.91 -7.83
N ALA A 305 -4.47 19.72 -8.56
CA ALA A 305 -5.60 20.47 -8.01
C ALA A 305 -6.65 19.52 -7.39
N ARG A 306 -7.06 18.48 -8.12
CA ARG A 306 -8.06 17.50 -7.68
C ARG A 306 -7.60 16.70 -6.46
N LEU A 307 -6.38 16.17 -6.46
CA LEU A 307 -5.85 15.42 -5.31
C LEU A 307 -5.64 16.32 -4.07
N LEU A 308 -5.18 17.57 -4.24
CA LEU A 308 -5.01 18.52 -3.12
C LEU A 308 -6.35 19.04 -2.59
N GLY A 309 -7.36 19.16 -3.46
CA GLY A 309 -8.73 19.54 -3.11
C GLY A 309 -9.46 18.43 -2.34
N VAL A 310 -9.56 17.22 -2.93
CA VAL A 310 -10.20 16.05 -2.31
C VAL A 310 -9.50 15.62 -1.03
N SER A 311 -8.20 15.89 -0.86
CA SER A 311 -7.51 15.63 0.40
C SER A 311 -7.76 16.66 1.50
N GLY A 312 -8.44 17.78 1.23
CA GLY A 312 -8.58 18.88 2.18
C GLY A 312 -7.25 19.58 2.50
N LEU A 313 -6.28 19.52 1.58
CA LEU A 313 -4.91 20.04 1.77
C LEU A 313 -4.58 21.32 0.99
N LEU A 314 -5.47 21.83 0.14
CA LEU A 314 -5.39 23.20 -0.35
C LEU A 314 -5.62 24.19 0.81
N PRO A 315 -4.69 25.11 1.10
CA PRO A 315 -4.94 26.20 2.04
C PRO A 315 -6.04 27.13 1.49
N ALA A 316 -7.00 27.50 2.33
CA ALA A 316 -8.02 28.50 1.97
C ALA A 316 -7.39 29.91 1.84
N ASP A 317 -6.51 30.27 2.77
CA ASP A 317 -5.88 31.59 2.79
C ASP A 317 -4.69 31.68 1.83
N LEU A 318 -4.78 32.63 0.89
CA LEU A 318 -3.60 33.16 0.21
C LEU A 318 -2.83 34.04 1.18
N THR A 319 -1.57 33.71 1.44
CA THR A 319 -0.75 34.40 2.46
C THR A 319 -0.40 35.84 2.09
N ARG A 320 -0.50 36.19 0.80
CA ARG A 320 -0.13 37.49 0.17
C ARG A 320 1.36 37.87 0.30
N ALA A 321 2.08 37.29 1.24
CA ALA A 321 3.50 37.49 1.48
C ALA A 321 4.42 36.69 0.54
N ARG A 322 3.89 35.83 -0.36
CA ARG A 322 4.72 34.92 -1.19
C ARG A 322 4.19 34.80 -2.62
N PRO A 323 4.38 35.82 -3.49
CA PRO A 323 3.75 35.93 -4.80
C PRO A 323 3.80 34.66 -5.68
N SER A 324 4.92 33.93 -5.70
CA SER A 324 5.05 32.69 -6.48
C SER A 324 4.22 31.52 -5.94
N ALA A 325 4.08 31.42 -4.62
CA ALA A 325 3.25 30.39 -3.98
C ALA A 325 1.77 30.77 -4.02
N ASP A 326 1.45 32.05 -3.77
CA ASP A 326 0.09 32.57 -3.86
C ASP A 326 -0.45 32.51 -5.31
N ASN A 327 0.39 32.70 -6.35
CA ASN A 327 0.00 32.53 -7.76
C ASN A 327 -0.30 31.05 -8.11
N TYR A 328 0.61 30.13 -7.76
CA TYR A 328 0.41 28.70 -8.00
C TYR A 328 -0.81 28.16 -7.23
N LEU A 329 -1.05 28.63 -6.00
CA LEU A 329 -2.22 28.27 -5.20
C LEU A 329 -3.53 28.84 -5.77
N ARG A 330 -3.54 30.08 -6.30
CA ARG A 330 -4.70 30.61 -7.07
C ARG A 330 -5.07 29.68 -8.22
N ARG A 331 -4.10 29.34 -9.08
CA ARG A 331 -4.32 28.44 -10.23
C ARG A 331 -4.87 27.07 -9.82
N LEU A 332 -4.44 26.51 -8.68
CA LEU A 332 -4.99 25.26 -8.15
C LEU A 332 -6.45 25.42 -7.70
N TRP A 333 -6.79 26.53 -7.05
CA TRP A 333 -8.18 26.86 -6.69
C TRP A 333 -9.05 27.12 -7.93
N ASP A 334 -8.54 27.82 -8.95
CA ASP A 334 -9.25 28.11 -10.20
C ASP A 334 -9.67 26.82 -10.95
N HIS A 335 -8.88 25.75 -10.82
CA HIS A 335 -9.22 24.41 -11.28
C HIS A 335 -10.17 23.69 -10.31
N TRP A 336 -9.80 23.59 -9.02
CA TRP A 336 -10.54 22.83 -8.03
C TRP A 336 -11.97 23.32 -7.83
N TRP A 337 -12.21 24.63 -7.85
CA TRP A 337 -13.53 25.23 -7.68
C TRP A 337 -14.57 24.69 -8.68
N ARG A 338 -14.13 24.35 -9.90
CA ARG A 338 -14.99 23.82 -10.98
C ARG A 338 -15.38 22.35 -10.82
N GLU A 339 -14.73 21.64 -9.89
CA GLU A 339 -14.93 20.21 -9.63
C GLU A 339 -15.37 19.93 -8.18
N ARG A 340 -15.24 20.91 -7.29
CA ARG A 340 -15.45 20.77 -5.84
C ARG A 340 -16.83 20.23 -5.45
N GLU A 341 -17.88 20.61 -6.18
CA GLU A 341 -19.25 20.20 -5.88
C GLU A 341 -19.49 18.71 -6.19
N GLU A 342 -19.00 18.21 -7.33
CA GLU A 342 -19.05 16.79 -7.71
C GLU A 342 -18.33 15.89 -6.69
N PHE A 343 -17.22 16.39 -6.13
CA PHE A 343 -16.42 15.65 -5.17
C PHE A 343 -16.73 15.96 -3.69
N ALA A 344 -17.76 16.75 -3.39
CA ALA A 344 -18.05 17.24 -2.04
C ALA A 344 -18.16 16.11 -0.99
N ASP A 345 -18.87 15.04 -1.35
CA ASP A 345 -19.10 13.82 -0.54
C ASP A 345 -17.82 13.00 -0.24
N PHE A 346 -16.72 13.34 -0.92
CA PHE A 346 -15.45 12.61 -0.89
C PHE A 346 -14.28 13.45 -0.34
N ILE A 347 -14.50 14.73 0.01
CA ILE A 347 -13.46 15.60 0.58
C ILE A 347 -13.06 15.07 1.97
N LEU A 348 -11.78 14.71 2.11
CA LEU A 348 -11.22 14.23 3.36
C LEU A 348 -11.01 15.39 4.35
N PRO A 349 -11.45 15.27 5.61
CA PRO A 349 -11.17 16.28 6.63
C PRO A 349 -9.68 16.48 6.85
N ARG A 350 -9.24 17.74 6.97
CA ARG A 350 -7.83 18.09 7.15
C ARG A 350 -7.20 17.44 8.41
N GLN A 351 -8.02 17.15 9.42
CA GLN A 351 -7.67 16.50 10.68
C GLN A 351 -7.12 15.08 10.51
N LEU A 352 -7.41 14.40 9.39
CA LEU A 352 -6.85 13.08 9.08
C LEU A 352 -5.34 13.11 8.84
N TRP A 353 -4.78 14.27 8.51
CA TRP A 353 -3.38 14.43 8.12
C TRP A 353 -2.52 14.81 9.31
N ARG A 354 -1.63 13.89 9.70
CA ARG A 354 -0.62 14.13 10.73
C ARG A 354 0.64 14.75 10.10
N PHE A 355 0.96 15.97 10.52
CA PHE A 355 2.13 16.72 10.04
C PHE A 355 3.31 16.70 11.02
N ASN A 356 3.05 16.47 12.31
CA ASN A 356 4.04 16.58 13.38
C ASN A 356 5.10 15.49 13.29
N GLY A 357 6.38 15.87 13.29
CA GLY A 357 7.51 14.93 13.14
C GLY A 357 7.77 14.47 11.70
N LEU A 358 7.08 15.01 10.69
CA LEU A 358 7.45 14.79 9.29
C LEU A 358 8.69 15.62 8.90
N ARG A 359 9.62 15.01 8.17
CA ARG A 359 10.63 15.77 7.41
C ARG A 359 9.92 16.56 6.29
N PRO A 360 10.31 17.81 5.97
CA PRO A 360 9.65 18.61 4.93
C PRO A 360 9.57 17.92 3.55
N ALA A 361 10.61 17.17 3.17
CA ALA A 361 10.63 16.34 1.95
C ALA A 361 9.58 15.22 1.92
N ASN A 362 8.94 14.89 3.05
CA ASN A 362 7.94 13.84 3.20
C ASN A 362 6.51 14.40 3.32
N HIS A 363 6.30 15.71 3.18
CA HIS A 363 5.01 16.36 3.41
C HIS A 363 3.90 15.84 2.46
N PRO A 364 2.67 15.59 2.95
CA PRO A 364 1.61 14.96 2.14
C PRO A 364 1.31 15.69 0.83
N GLN A 365 1.27 17.03 0.83
CA GLN A 365 1.03 17.82 -0.39
C GLN A 365 2.05 17.52 -1.50
N ARG A 366 3.35 17.43 -1.14
CA ARG A 366 4.45 17.07 -2.07
C ARG A 366 4.33 15.61 -2.55
N ARG A 367 3.78 14.72 -1.71
CA ARG A 367 3.56 13.31 -2.03
C ARG A 367 2.37 13.12 -2.98
N LEU A 368 1.32 13.93 -2.85
CA LEU A 368 0.22 14.00 -3.81
C LEU A 368 0.65 14.62 -5.13
N ALA A 369 1.52 15.65 -5.11
CA ALA A 369 2.13 16.17 -6.32
C ALA A 369 2.91 15.09 -7.11
N LEU A 370 3.71 14.28 -6.42
CA LEU A 370 4.40 13.13 -7.03
C LEU A 370 3.41 12.11 -7.62
N ALA A 371 2.35 11.79 -6.89
CA ALA A 371 1.33 10.85 -7.36
C ALA A 371 0.57 11.38 -8.59
N ALA A 372 0.32 12.69 -8.69
CA ALA A 372 -0.28 13.32 -9.86
C ALA A 372 0.60 13.17 -11.13
N HIS A 373 1.94 13.25 -11.00
CA HIS A 373 2.85 12.94 -12.10
C HIS A 373 2.74 11.48 -12.53
N TRP A 374 2.70 10.54 -11.58
CA TRP A 374 2.56 9.11 -11.87
C TRP A 374 1.26 8.79 -12.62
N LEU A 375 0.15 9.43 -12.23
CA LEU A 375 -1.17 9.27 -12.83
C LEU A 375 -1.29 9.92 -14.22
N ALA A 376 -0.56 11.02 -14.47
CA ALA A 376 -0.53 11.68 -15.77
C ALA A 376 0.26 10.88 -16.84
N VAL A 377 1.14 9.96 -16.43
CA VAL A 377 1.89 9.09 -17.35
C VAL A 377 1.01 7.92 -17.77
N GLY A 378 0.26 8.07 -18.86
CA GLY A 378 -0.72 7.08 -19.34
C GLY A 378 -0.17 5.67 -19.66
N ASN A 379 1.16 5.48 -19.74
CA ASN A 379 1.82 4.18 -19.90
C ASN A 379 2.61 3.73 -18.66
N TRP A 380 2.29 4.28 -17.48
CA TRP A 380 2.99 4.03 -16.21
C TRP A 380 3.19 2.55 -15.89
N ARG A 381 2.13 1.76 -16.07
CA ARG A 381 2.14 0.32 -15.86
C ARG A 381 3.09 -0.40 -16.82
N ASP A 382 3.10 -0.01 -18.10
CA ASP A 382 4.01 -0.57 -19.11
C ASP A 382 5.47 -0.21 -18.82
N ASN A 383 5.72 0.94 -18.19
CA ASN A 383 7.06 1.33 -17.75
C ASN A 383 7.54 0.43 -16.60
N LEU A 384 6.65 0.10 -15.64
CA LEU A 384 6.96 -0.85 -14.57
C LEU A 384 7.09 -2.30 -15.06
N GLU A 385 6.23 -2.76 -15.97
CA GLU A 385 6.30 -4.10 -16.58
C GLU A 385 7.59 -4.28 -17.42
N ARG A 386 7.96 -3.26 -18.22
CA ARG A 386 9.25 -3.24 -18.94
C ARG A 386 10.45 -3.14 -17.99
N TRP A 387 10.36 -2.33 -16.95
CA TRP A 387 11.42 -2.24 -15.94
C TRP A 387 11.70 -3.58 -15.28
N LEU A 388 10.66 -4.34 -14.95
CA LEU A 388 10.79 -5.65 -14.30
C LEU A 388 11.48 -6.68 -15.21
N THR A 389 11.14 -6.71 -16.49
CA THR A 389 11.67 -7.69 -17.46
C THR A 389 13.02 -7.30 -18.08
N ALA A 390 13.43 -6.03 -17.99
CA ALA A 390 14.71 -5.55 -18.49
C ALA A 390 15.93 -6.24 -17.84
N LYS A 391 17.02 -6.41 -18.59
CA LYS A 391 18.31 -6.90 -18.10
C LYS A 391 19.06 -5.78 -17.36
N ILE A 392 18.82 -5.66 -16.05
CA ILE A 392 19.42 -4.63 -15.18
C ILE A 392 20.37 -5.31 -14.17
N PRO A 393 21.67 -4.96 -14.13
CA PRO A 393 22.59 -5.46 -13.11
C PRO A 393 22.21 -5.02 -11.69
N ASP A 394 22.35 -5.91 -10.71
CA ASP A 394 21.89 -5.71 -9.33
C ASP A 394 22.26 -4.35 -8.70
N PRO A 395 23.50 -3.82 -8.81
CA PRO A 395 23.86 -2.52 -8.23
C PRO A 395 23.10 -1.33 -8.83
N ARG A 396 22.50 -1.50 -10.01
CA ARG A 396 21.68 -0.49 -10.70
C ARG A 396 20.16 -0.65 -10.47
N LEU A 397 19.72 -1.63 -9.68
CA LEU A 397 18.28 -1.85 -9.43
C LEU A 397 17.59 -0.64 -8.78
N GLU A 398 18.15 -0.05 -7.73
CA GLU A 398 17.56 1.14 -7.09
C GLU A 398 17.53 2.34 -8.04
N HIS A 399 18.64 2.62 -8.72
CA HIS A 399 18.72 3.74 -9.67
C HIS A 399 17.78 3.57 -10.87
N SER A 400 17.67 2.37 -11.43
CA SER A 400 16.77 2.09 -12.56
C SER A 400 15.29 2.22 -12.19
N LEU A 401 14.89 1.80 -10.98
CA LEU A 401 13.53 2.03 -10.52
C LEU A 401 13.30 3.49 -10.13
N LEU A 402 14.32 4.19 -9.61
CA LEU A 402 14.26 5.64 -9.41
C LEU A 402 14.02 6.37 -10.74
N ALA A 403 14.71 6.00 -11.82
CA ALA A 403 14.50 6.60 -13.14
C ALA A 403 13.07 6.40 -13.69
N VAL A 404 12.39 5.30 -13.32
CA VAL A 404 10.98 5.07 -13.67
C VAL A 404 10.02 5.78 -12.71
N LEU A 405 10.33 5.82 -11.42
CA LEU A 405 9.45 6.39 -10.38
C LEU A 405 9.63 7.90 -10.16
N GLN A 406 10.69 8.51 -10.69
CA GLN A 406 10.99 9.93 -10.53
C GLN A 406 10.17 10.77 -11.52
N ALA A 407 9.36 11.69 -10.99
CA ALA A 407 8.71 12.72 -11.78
C ALA A 407 9.73 13.67 -12.43
N ASP A 408 9.38 14.24 -13.58
CA ASP A 408 10.11 15.36 -14.16
C ASP A 408 10.12 16.60 -13.24
N ARG A 409 10.85 17.64 -13.66
CA ARG A 409 10.98 18.89 -12.91
C ARG A 409 9.63 19.63 -12.82
N ASP A 410 8.99 19.50 -11.67
CA ASP A 410 7.74 20.17 -11.35
C ASP A 410 7.92 21.70 -11.21
N GLU A 411 6.98 22.48 -11.74
CA GLU A 411 7.06 23.95 -11.74
C GLU A 411 7.15 24.56 -10.33
N PHE A 412 6.52 23.94 -9.33
CA PHE A 412 6.41 24.44 -7.97
C PHE A 412 7.07 23.50 -6.95
N TRP A 413 6.74 22.21 -6.99
CA TRP A 413 7.19 21.22 -6.02
C TRP A 413 8.66 20.85 -6.19
N SER A 414 9.30 21.03 -7.35
CA SER A 414 10.77 20.94 -7.37
C SER A 414 11.43 22.06 -6.56
N TRP A 415 10.73 23.16 -6.25
CA TRP A 415 11.29 24.33 -5.58
C TRP A 415 10.75 24.59 -4.17
N HIS A 416 9.66 23.94 -3.74
CA HIS A 416 9.02 24.17 -2.44
C HIS A 416 8.71 22.84 -1.73
N TRP A 417 8.90 22.78 -0.41
CA TRP A 417 8.53 21.62 0.41
C TRP A 417 7.02 21.60 0.72
N THR A 418 6.44 22.77 0.97
CA THR A 418 5.02 23.03 1.25
C THR A 418 4.62 24.42 0.71
N PHE A 419 3.32 24.72 0.60
CA PHE A 419 2.87 26.09 0.28
C PHE A 419 3.38 27.15 1.27
N ARG A 420 3.67 26.76 2.52
CA ARG A 420 4.22 27.62 3.58
C ARG A 420 5.75 27.54 3.70
N SER A 421 6.45 26.91 2.76
CA SER A 421 7.93 26.92 2.68
C SER A 421 8.44 28.07 1.82
N ALA A 422 9.69 28.50 2.04
CA ALA A 422 10.38 29.42 1.14
C ALA A 422 10.84 28.68 -0.14
N ARG A 423 11.07 29.41 -1.23
CA ARG A 423 11.64 28.83 -2.45
C ARG A 423 13.08 28.38 -2.20
N MET A 424 13.39 27.14 -2.57
CA MET A 424 14.73 26.58 -2.47
C MET A 424 15.65 27.12 -3.57
N ALA A 425 16.94 27.33 -3.27
CA ALA A 425 17.93 27.83 -4.23
C ALA A 425 18.26 26.84 -5.36
N LYS A 426 18.11 25.53 -5.12
CA LYS A 426 18.32 24.46 -6.11
C LYS A 426 17.10 23.53 -6.16
N PRO A 427 16.68 23.08 -7.36
CA PRO A 427 15.54 22.16 -7.49
C PRO A 427 15.83 20.85 -6.77
N GLN A 428 14.85 20.32 -6.05
CA GLN A 428 14.90 19.05 -5.34
C GLN A 428 13.95 18.04 -5.98
N PRO A 429 14.35 16.77 -6.12
CA PRO A 429 13.48 15.74 -6.66
C PRO A 429 12.28 15.48 -5.72
N LEU A 430 11.14 15.09 -6.30
CA LEU A 430 9.95 14.73 -5.52
C LEU A 430 10.11 13.34 -4.87
N LEU A 431 10.94 12.46 -5.45
CA LEU A 431 11.29 11.15 -4.92
C LEU A 431 12.79 11.10 -4.55
N GLY A 432 13.25 10.03 -3.91
CA GLY A 432 14.67 9.84 -3.60
C GLY A 432 14.97 8.38 -3.25
N ALA A 433 16.22 7.96 -3.45
CA ALA A 433 16.75 6.59 -3.31
C ALA A 433 16.06 5.76 -2.20
N GLN A 434 16.18 6.17 -0.93
CA GLN A 434 15.61 5.45 0.21
C GLN A 434 14.09 5.18 0.09
N ARG A 435 13.30 6.08 -0.51
CA ARG A 435 11.86 5.88 -0.77
C ARG A 435 11.61 4.92 -1.94
N VAL A 436 12.51 4.84 -2.91
CA VAL A 436 12.46 3.83 -3.99
C VAL A 436 12.70 2.44 -3.43
N THR A 437 13.69 2.25 -2.56
CA THR A 437 13.87 0.98 -1.86
C THR A 437 12.63 0.61 -1.03
N ASP A 438 12.05 1.55 -0.27
CA ASP A 438 10.79 1.31 0.45
C ASP A 438 9.66 0.87 -0.50
N LEU A 439 9.47 1.54 -1.64
CA LEU A 439 8.45 1.19 -2.63
C LEU A 439 8.71 -0.18 -3.29
N ALA A 440 9.97 -0.49 -3.62
CA ALA A 440 10.37 -1.75 -4.22
C ALA A 440 10.01 -2.95 -3.33
N VAL A 441 10.50 -2.97 -2.09
CA VAL A 441 10.39 -4.15 -1.20
C VAL A 441 9.05 -4.24 -0.46
N ASN A 442 8.29 -3.14 -0.35
CA ASN A 442 6.98 -3.14 0.32
C ASN A 442 5.77 -3.17 -0.63
N VAL A 443 5.91 -2.73 -1.89
CA VAL A 443 4.79 -2.57 -2.83
C VAL A 443 5.06 -3.26 -4.17
N VAL A 444 6.05 -2.77 -4.94
CA VAL A 444 6.21 -3.11 -6.36
C VAL A 444 6.55 -4.60 -6.55
N LEU A 445 7.57 -5.10 -5.86
CA LEU A 445 8.00 -6.50 -6.00
C LEU A 445 6.99 -7.50 -5.38
N PRO A 446 6.41 -7.26 -4.18
CA PRO A 446 5.32 -8.10 -3.67
C PRO A 446 4.09 -8.16 -4.59
N TRP A 447 3.68 -7.03 -5.18
CA TRP A 447 2.57 -6.99 -6.14
C TRP A 447 2.87 -7.81 -7.40
N PHE A 448 4.06 -7.61 -8.00
CA PHE A 448 4.48 -8.37 -9.16
C PHE A 448 4.59 -9.87 -8.88
N TRP A 449 5.15 -10.26 -7.72
CA TRP A 449 5.28 -11.66 -7.33
C TRP A 449 3.90 -12.34 -7.22
N MET A 450 2.92 -11.73 -6.55
CA MET A 450 1.58 -12.34 -6.45
C MET A 450 0.79 -12.30 -7.76
N ARG A 451 0.93 -11.24 -8.56
CA ARG A 451 0.30 -11.17 -9.88
C ARG A 451 0.85 -12.26 -10.81
N ALA A 452 2.17 -12.53 -10.74
CA ALA A 452 2.81 -13.61 -11.46
C ALA A 452 2.31 -14.99 -11.00
N VAL A 453 2.26 -15.25 -9.68
CA VAL A 453 1.65 -16.48 -9.10
C VAL A 453 0.21 -16.66 -9.57
N SER A 454 -0.61 -15.61 -9.46
CA SER A 454 -2.04 -15.66 -9.81
C SER A 454 -2.27 -15.85 -11.32
N GLY A 455 -1.35 -15.34 -12.15
CA GLY A 455 -1.32 -15.54 -13.60
C GLY A 455 -0.56 -16.79 -14.05
N LYS A 456 -0.14 -17.68 -13.14
CA LYS A 456 0.66 -18.89 -13.41
C LYS A 456 1.95 -18.64 -14.24
N ASN A 457 2.56 -17.47 -14.08
CA ASN A 457 3.77 -17.07 -14.80
C ASN A 457 5.00 -17.22 -13.91
N ASP A 458 5.56 -18.43 -13.86
CA ASP A 458 6.72 -18.75 -13.02
C ASP A 458 7.98 -17.96 -13.39
N ALA A 459 8.21 -17.65 -14.67
CA ALA A 459 9.34 -16.83 -15.09
C ALA A 459 9.26 -15.42 -14.49
N LEU A 460 8.08 -14.78 -14.55
CA LEU A 460 7.87 -13.45 -13.97
C LEU A 460 7.94 -13.47 -12.44
N ARG A 461 7.49 -14.57 -11.80
CA ARG A 461 7.62 -14.80 -10.35
C ARG A 461 9.09 -14.86 -9.95
N GLN A 462 9.89 -15.66 -10.66
CA GLN A 462 11.32 -15.80 -10.41
C GLN A 462 12.08 -14.48 -10.62
N ILE A 463 11.73 -13.68 -11.64
CA ILE A 463 12.32 -12.35 -11.86
C ILE A 463 12.00 -11.39 -10.70
N ALA A 464 10.75 -11.35 -10.23
CA ALA A 464 10.36 -10.51 -9.10
C ALA A 464 11.03 -10.95 -7.79
N GLU A 465 11.15 -12.26 -7.57
CA GLU A 465 11.80 -12.85 -6.39
C GLU A 465 13.31 -12.61 -6.41
N TYR A 466 13.98 -12.83 -7.55
CA TYR A 466 15.39 -12.50 -7.76
C TYR A 466 15.67 -11.05 -7.41
N ARG A 467 14.91 -10.11 -7.99
CA ARG A 467 15.08 -8.67 -7.77
C ARG A 467 14.83 -8.24 -6.33
N TYR A 468 13.95 -8.95 -5.61
CA TYR A 468 13.75 -8.72 -4.17
C TYR A 468 14.98 -9.12 -3.36
N PHE A 469 15.56 -10.30 -3.64
CA PHE A 469 16.75 -10.79 -2.93
C PHE A 469 18.03 -10.04 -3.29
N ALA A 470 18.18 -9.64 -4.55
CA ALA A 470 19.31 -8.85 -5.06
C ALA A 470 19.27 -7.36 -4.68
N TRP A 471 18.14 -6.87 -4.12
CA TRP A 471 17.95 -5.44 -3.88
C TRP A 471 18.99 -4.86 -2.89
N PRO A 472 19.75 -3.81 -3.23
CA PRO A 472 20.74 -3.21 -2.35
C PRO A 472 20.18 -2.83 -0.96
N ARG A 473 20.96 -3.00 0.11
CA ARG A 473 20.52 -2.61 1.47
C ARG A 473 20.18 -1.13 1.57
N SER A 474 19.14 -0.79 2.34
CA SER A 474 18.78 0.59 2.65
C SER A 474 19.43 1.10 3.93
N GLN A 475 19.28 2.39 4.22
CA GLN A 475 19.61 2.95 5.53
C GLN A 475 18.61 2.48 6.60
N ASP A 476 19.12 2.12 7.79
CA ASP A 476 18.28 1.65 8.90
C ASP A 476 17.38 2.75 9.47
N ASN A 477 16.06 2.57 9.30
CA ASN A 477 15.06 3.30 10.06
C ASN A 477 15.04 2.84 11.54
N ALA A 478 14.36 3.57 12.41
CA ALA A 478 14.35 3.30 13.86
C ALA A 478 13.84 1.89 14.23
N VAL A 479 12.82 1.37 13.52
CA VAL A 479 12.26 0.03 13.77
C VAL A 479 13.28 -1.04 13.40
N LEU A 480 13.94 -0.92 12.24
CA LEU A 480 14.98 -1.85 11.83
C LEU A 480 16.22 -1.77 12.75
N ARG A 481 16.58 -0.58 13.24
CA ARG A 481 17.68 -0.43 14.21
C ARG A 481 17.39 -1.16 15.52
N LEU A 482 16.18 -1.00 16.07
CA LEU A 482 15.76 -1.73 17.27
C LEU A 482 15.69 -3.25 17.02
N ALA A 483 15.17 -3.68 15.87
CA ALA A 483 15.14 -5.09 15.48
C ALA A 483 16.55 -5.71 15.38
N ARG A 484 17.51 -4.97 14.82
CA ARG A 484 18.92 -5.38 14.73
C ARG A 484 19.61 -5.44 16.09
N LEU A 485 19.35 -4.50 16.98
CA LEU A 485 19.85 -4.55 18.36
C LEU A 485 19.29 -5.78 19.07
N ARG A 486 17.96 -5.95 19.05
CA ARG A 486 17.26 -7.07 19.71
C ARG A 486 17.73 -8.44 19.23
N LEU A 487 17.92 -8.64 17.92
CA LEU A 487 18.30 -9.94 17.35
C LEU A 487 19.82 -10.19 17.26
N LEU A 488 20.65 -9.17 17.03
CA LEU A 488 22.09 -9.33 16.72
C LEU A 488 23.02 -8.67 17.77
N GLY A 489 22.48 -8.07 18.82
CA GLY A 489 23.24 -7.39 19.88
C GLY A 489 24.05 -6.19 19.36
N GLY A 490 23.62 -5.56 18.26
CA GLY A 490 24.35 -4.50 17.56
C GLY A 490 25.56 -4.98 16.73
N SER A 491 26.03 -6.22 16.96
CA SER A 491 27.12 -6.84 16.22
C SER A 491 26.74 -7.26 14.78
N ARG A 492 27.71 -7.79 14.02
CA ARG A 492 27.53 -8.27 12.63
C ARG A 492 26.89 -7.25 11.67
N ALA A 493 27.31 -5.98 11.73
CA ALA A 493 26.71 -4.91 10.93
C ALA A 493 26.76 -5.12 9.40
N GLY A 494 27.75 -5.90 8.90
CA GLY A 494 27.93 -6.28 7.50
C GLY A 494 27.17 -7.54 7.05
N SER A 495 26.48 -8.26 7.95
CA SER A 495 25.67 -9.44 7.57
C SER A 495 24.46 -9.06 6.71
N LEU A 496 23.83 -7.91 6.98
CA LEU A 496 22.66 -7.43 6.24
C LEU A 496 23.07 -6.74 4.93
N ARG A 497 23.46 -7.55 3.95
CA ARG A 497 24.00 -7.11 2.66
C ARG A 497 22.92 -6.59 1.69
N THR A 498 21.70 -7.11 1.77
CA THR A 498 20.57 -6.75 0.88
C THR A 498 19.34 -6.30 1.66
N ALA A 499 18.44 -5.56 1.01
CA ALA A 499 17.19 -5.12 1.63
C ALA A 499 16.25 -6.28 1.98
N ALA A 500 16.32 -7.41 1.25
CA ALA A 500 15.64 -8.63 1.66
C ALA A 500 16.10 -9.11 3.04
N MET A 501 17.40 -9.14 3.33
CA MET A 501 17.90 -9.54 4.66
C MET A 501 17.42 -8.58 5.77
N GLN A 502 17.31 -7.28 5.47
CA GLN A 502 16.69 -6.30 6.37
C GLN A 502 15.17 -6.57 6.57
N GLN A 503 14.45 -7.02 5.54
CA GLN A 503 13.07 -7.51 5.68
C GLN A 503 13.01 -8.80 6.51
N GLY A 504 13.96 -9.73 6.37
CA GLY A 504 14.07 -10.95 7.17
C GLY A 504 14.23 -10.67 8.67
N VAL A 505 15.08 -9.70 9.04
CA VAL A 505 15.19 -9.20 10.44
C VAL A 505 13.84 -8.67 10.95
N LEU A 506 13.13 -7.88 10.16
CA LEU A 506 11.77 -7.38 10.49
C LEU A 506 10.70 -8.48 10.47
N GLN A 507 11.00 -9.67 9.95
CA GLN A 507 10.10 -10.81 9.96
C GLN A 507 10.28 -11.65 11.22
N ILE A 508 11.53 -11.92 11.61
CA ILE A 508 11.86 -12.62 12.86
C ILE A 508 11.32 -11.86 14.08
N VAL A 509 11.46 -10.53 14.10
CA VAL A 509 10.86 -9.71 15.17
C VAL A 509 9.35 -9.94 15.22
N ARG A 510 8.64 -9.88 14.09
CA ARG A 510 7.20 -10.09 14.06
C ARG A 510 6.78 -11.51 14.47
N ASP A 511 7.45 -12.53 13.95
CA ASP A 511 7.01 -13.91 14.18
C ASP A 511 7.29 -14.36 15.61
N PHE A 512 8.32 -13.83 16.28
CA PHE A 512 8.74 -14.28 17.62
C PHE A 512 8.77 -13.18 18.70
N CYS A 513 9.33 -12.00 18.42
CA CYS A 513 9.48 -10.95 19.43
C CYS A 513 8.18 -10.17 19.68
N GLU A 514 7.29 -10.05 18.69
CA GLU A 514 5.97 -9.42 18.87
C GLU A 514 4.97 -10.38 19.59
N HIS A 515 5.37 -11.65 19.82
CA HIS A 515 4.64 -12.69 20.57
C HIS A 515 5.30 -13.07 21.91
N SER A 516 6.32 -12.34 22.39
CA SER A 516 7.05 -12.66 23.62
C SER A 516 7.45 -11.39 24.38
N ASN A 517 7.71 -11.52 25.68
CA ASN A 517 7.91 -10.38 26.58
C ASN A 517 9.34 -9.80 26.51
N ALA A 518 9.62 -8.82 27.38
CA ALA A 518 10.90 -8.12 27.42
C ALA A 518 12.11 -9.04 27.70
N LEU A 519 11.90 -10.12 28.44
CA LEU A 519 12.92 -11.07 28.86
C LEU A 519 13.10 -12.21 27.83
N CYS A 520 12.25 -12.27 26.79
CA CYS A 520 12.11 -13.41 25.86
C CYS A 520 11.68 -14.72 26.54
N GLU A 521 10.95 -14.64 27.66
CA GLU A 521 10.39 -15.82 28.32
C GLU A 521 9.42 -16.56 27.38
N HIS A 522 9.50 -17.90 27.42
CA HIS A 522 8.80 -18.84 26.54
C HIS A 522 8.98 -18.59 25.03
N CYS A 523 9.94 -17.75 24.62
CA CYS A 523 10.28 -17.54 23.22
C CYS A 523 11.02 -18.78 22.68
N ARG A 524 10.43 -19.50 21.73
CA ARG A 524 11.04 -20.71 21.14
C ARG A 524 12.20 -20.42 20.18
N PHE A 525 12.37 -19.17 19.74
CA PHE A 525 13.34 -18.80 18.71
C PHE A 525 14.83 -19.03 19.09
N PRO A 526 15.31 -18.73 20.32
CA PRO A 526 16.68 -19.03 20.72
C PRO A 526 16.96 -20.55 20.69
N GLU A 527 15.99 -21.37 21.06
CA GLU A 527 16.08 -22.84 21.04
C GLU A 527 16.19 -23.37 19.61
N LEU A 528 15.27 -22.97 18.72
CA LEU A 528 15.27 -23.35 17.30
C LEU A 528 16.60 -23.00 16.60
N VAL A 529 17.20 -21.85 16.96
CA VAL A 529 18.52 -21.43 16.46
C VAL A 529 19.65 -22.31 17.03
N ARG A 530 19.61 -22.68 18.33
CA ARG A 530 20.56 -23.65 18.93
C ARG A 530 20.44 -25.03 18.27
N SER A 531 19.23 -25.51 18.03
CA SER A 531 18.99 -26.80 17.35
C SER A 531 19.53 -26.81 15.92
N LEU A 532 19.43 -25.71 15.18
CA LEU A 532 20.04 -25.58 13.85
C LEU A 532 21.57 -25.62 13.89
N ALA A 533 22.19 -25.05 14.92
CA ALA A 533 23.64 -25.13 15.12
C ALA A 533 24.06 -26.58 15.44
N ALA A 534 23.39 -27.23 16.40
CA ALA A 534 23.69 -28.60 16.81
C ALA A 534 23.50 -29.61 15.65
N ALA A 535 22.39 -29.54 14.92
CA ALA A 535 22.09 -30.42 13.79
C ALA A 535 22.97 -30.20 12.55
N ARG A 536 23.95 -29.29 12.61
CA ARG A 536 24.94 -29.01 11.55
C ARG A 536 26.37 -28.87 12.06
N ALA A 537 26.63 -29.22 13.32
CA ALA A 537 27.98 -29.59 13.72
C ALA A 537 28.39 -30.86 12.96
N PRO A 538 29.64 -30.99 12.48
CA PRO A 538 30.12 -32.27 12.00
C PRO A 538 30.11 -33.27 13.16
N SER A 539 29.70 -34.51 12.90
CA SER A 539 29.81 -35.59 13.88
C SER A 539 31.28 -35.72 14.30
N ALA A 540 31.55 -35.51 15.58
CA ALA A 540 32.87 -35.80 16.14
C ALA A 540 33.01 -37.32 16.30
N CYS A 541 33.77 -37.92 15.38
CA CYS A 541 34.33 -39.27 15.47
C CYS A 541 35.83 -39.14 15.76
#